data_AF-A0A928D2X1-F1
#
_entry.id   AF-A0A928D2X1-F1
#
_cell.length_a   1.000
_cell.length_b   1.000
_cell.length_c   1.000
_cell.angle_alpha   90.00
_cell.angle_beta   90.00
_cell.angle_gamma   90.00
#
_symmetry.space_group_name_H-M   'P 1'
#
loop_
_entity.id
_entity.type
_entity.pdbx_description
1 polymer ?
#
loop_
_entity_poly.entity_id
_entity_poly.type
_entity_poly.pdbx_seq_one_letter_code
_entity_poly.pdbx_strand_id
1 'polypeptide(L)'
;MKKFLLWSLTLLLGVTLCGCFEESASNTAAADAAIRSLNQAHKTNSSNNLQQIGMACRMFVDDNDRFPNGLSELLESNSGLKSVLIASYDKKSSAAAGSTVKSGNTSYAYLARGISGRVNADLPVCIEKPWLLPPEENTIRVLFASGEVKVLSVPNVSGKSCEDVVDSILSDSPDAGKIRQNASRIDRNHKKNK
;
A
#
# COMPACT_ATOMS: atom_id res chain seq x y z
N MET A 1 54.69 -49.87 18.09
CA MET A 1 53.32 -49.88 17.56
C MET A 1 52.53 -48.65 18.05
N LYS A 2 52.81 -47.43 17.54
CA LYS A 2 52.15 -46.18 18.00
C LYS A 2 52.01 -45.10 16.90
N LYS A 3 51.90 -45.47 15.62
CA LYS A 3 51.83 -44.50 14.50
C LYS A 3 50.56 -44.58 13.63
N PHE A 4 49.63 -45.50 13.90
CA PHE A 4 48.45 -45.70 13.04
C PHE A 4 47.16 -45.02 13.51
N LEU A 5 47.13 -44.41 14.69
CA LEU A 5 45.89 -43.85 15.27
C LEU A 5 45.65 -42.37 14.97
N LEU A 6 46.62 -41.64 14.38
CA LEU A 6 46.51 -40.19 14.21
C LEU A 6 45.88 -39.73 12.89
N TRP A 7 45.71 -40.62 11.91
CA TRP A 7 45.16 -40.27 10.58
C TRP A 7 43.65 -40.52 10.46
N SER A 8 43.06 -41.33 11.34
CA SER A 8 41.63 -41.65 11.30
C SER A 8 40.73 -40.57 11.92
N LEU A 9 41.27 -39.69 12.78
CA LEU A 9 40.47 -38.70 13.50
C LEU A 9 40.25 -37.42 12.69
N THR A 10 41.13 -37.13 11.72
CA THR A 10 41.07 -35.90 10.91
C THR A 10 40.04 -35.99 9.80
N LEU A 11 39.72 -37.18 9.29
CA LEU A 11 38.71 -37.36 8.24
C LEU A 11 37.27 -37.28 8.80
N LEU A 12 37.05 -37.62 10.07
CA LEU A 12 35.72 -37.62 10.68
C LEU A 12 35.24 -36.22 11.08
N LEU A 13 36.14 -35.26 11.31
CA LEU A 13 35.80 -33.87 11.64
C LEU A 13 35.52 -33.01 10.39
N GLY A 14 36.03 -33.40 9.22
CA GLY A 14 35.79 -32.67 7.96
C GLY A 14 34.39 -32.89 7.37
N VAL A 15 33.79 -34.07 7.60
CA VAL A 15 32.48 -34.43 7.01
C VAL A 15 31.31 -33.83 7.80
N THR A 16 31.44 -33.66 9.12
CA THR A 16 30.35 -33.11 9.95
C THR A 16 30.20 -31.58 9.85
N LEU A 17 31.28 -30.86 9.51
CA LEU A 17 31.25 -29.40 9.34
C LEU A 17 30.66 -28.97 7.98
N CYS A 18 30.64 -29.85 6.98
CA CYS A 18 30.02 -29.55 5.68
C CYS A 18 28.49 -29.63 5.72
N GLY A 19 27.91 -30.50 6.58
CA GLY A 19 26.46 -30.69 6.69
C GLY A 19 25.71 -29.57 7.41
N CYS A 20 26.32 -28.88 8.38
CA CYS A 20 25.65 -27.83 9.15
C CYS A 20 25.57 -26.47 8.41
N PHE A 21 26.43 -26.24 7.42
CA PHE A 21 26.43 -24.99 6.64
C PHE A 21 25.37 -24.98 5.53
N GLU A 22 25.03 -26.13 4.94
CA GLU A 22 24.02 -26.22 3.87
C GLU A 22 22.58 -26.06 4.41
N GLU A 23 22.27 -26.61 5.58
CA GLU A 23 20.93 -26.50 6.19
C GLU A 23 20.60 -25.05 6.61
N SER A 24 21.60 -24.31 7.09
CA SER A 24 21.47 -22.91 7.49
C SER A 24 21.21 -21.97 6.28
N ALA A 25 21.85 -22.26 5.14
CA ALA A 25 21.67 -21.50 3.90
C ALA A 25 20.33 -21.83 3.19
N SER A 26 19.89 -23.09 3.25
CA SER A 26 18.61 -23.52 2.68
C SER A 26 17.41 -22.91 3.44
N ASN A 27 17.47 -22.91 4.77
CA ASN A 27 16.40 -22.36 5.61
C ASN A 27 16.27 -20.83 5.50
N THR A 28 17.38 -20.10 5.30
CA THR A 28 17.36 -18.66 5.06
C THR A 28 16.83 -18.32 3.67
N ALA A 29 17.22 -19.08 2.63
CA ALA A 29 16.68 -18.90 1.28
C ALA A 29 15.16 -19.12 1.20
N ALA A 30 14.64 -20.13 1.91
CA ALA A 30 13.20 -20.40 2.00
C ALA A 30 12.45 -19.28 2.74
N ALA A 31 12.99 -18.79 3.85
CA ALA A 31 12.42 -17.66 4.59
C ALA A 31 12.39 -16.39 3.72
N ASP A 32 13.47 -16.09 3.01
CA ASP A 32 13.56 -14.94 2.11
C ASP A 32 12.56 -15.05 0.94
N ALA A 33 12.38 -16.25 0.39
CA ALA A 33 11.39 -16.48 -0.66
C ALA A 33 9.96 -16.27 -0.17
N ALA A 34 9.64 -16.70 1.05
CA ALA A 34 8.35 -16.47 1.68
C ALA A 34 8.10 -14.97 1.91
N ILE A 35 9.09 -14.23 2.41
CA ILE A 35 9.01 -12.77 2.60
C ILE A 35 8.76 -12.06 1.27
N ARG A 36 9.50 -12.42 0.20
CA ARG A 36 9.29 -11.85 -1.14
C ARG A 36 7.88 -12.12 -1.67
N SER A 37 7.38 -13.35 -1.49
CA SER A 37 6.05 -13.74 -1.93
C SER A 37 4.95 -12.98 -1.19
N LEU A 38 5.10 -12.83 0.13
CA LEU A 38 4.20 -12.06 0.98
C LEU A 38 4.17 -10.58 0.55
N ASN A 39 5.35 -9.99 0.34
CA ASN A 39 5.46 -8.61 -0.15
C ASN A 39 4.79 -8.44 -1.52
N GLN A 40 4.97 -9.40 -2.43
CA GLN A 40 4.30 -9.36 -3.72
C GLN A 40 2.78 -9.47 -3.58
N ALA A 41 2.28 -10.36 -2.71
CA ALA A 41 0.86 -10.47 -2.43
C ALA A 41 0.27 -9.18 -1.86
N HIS A 42 1.00 -8.49 -0.97
CA HIS A 42 0.61 -7.18 -0.45
C HIS A 42 0.49 -6.13 -1.56
N LYS A 43 1.46 -6.08 -2.47
CA LYS A 43 1.47 -5.16 -3.61
C LYS A 43 0.28 -5.42 -4.56
N THR A 44 -0.02 -6.67 -4.83
CA THR A 44 -1.19 -7.06 -5.65
C THR A 44 -2.50 -6.69 -4.96
N ASN A 45 -2.65 -7.00 -3.66
CA ASN A 45 -3.84 -6.69 -2.89
C ASN A 45 -4.14 -5.18 -2.87
N SER A 46 -3.11 -4.37 -2.64
CA SER A 46 -3.25 -2.91 -2.66
C SER A 46 -3.72 -2.37 -4.01
N SER A 47 -3.14 -2.89 -5.10
CA SER A 47 -3.53 -2.50 -6.46
C SER A 47 -4.99 -2.88 -6.75
N ASN A 48 -5.40 -4.09 -6.36
CA ASN A 48 -6.79 -4.56 -6.53
C ASN A 48 -7.78 -3.74 -5.71
N ASN A 49 -7.40 -3.28 -4.52
CA ASN A 49 -8.23 -2.42 -3.70
C ASN A 49 -8.41 -1.04 -4.35
N LEU A 50 -7.33 -0.41 -4.82
CA LEU A 50 -7.42 0.86 -5.54
C LEU A 50 -8.26 0.74 -6.83
N GLN A 51 -8.18 -0.38 -7.55
CA GLN A 51 -9.04 -0.65 -8.70
C GLN A 51 -10.52 -0.74 -8.32
N GLN A 52 -10.86 -1.42 -7.21
CA GLN A 52 -12.24 -1.47 -6.71
C GLN A 52 -12.74 -0.07 -6.31
N ILE A 53 -11.90 0.75 -5.66
CA ILE A 53 -12.22 2.15 -5.36
C ILE A 53 -12.49 2.93 -6.65
N GLY A 54 -11.63 2.77 -7.66
CA GLY A 54 -11.76 3.45 -8.95
C GLY A 54 -13.05 3.09 -9.67
N MET A 55 -13.39 1.80 -9.73
CA MET A 55 -14.64 1.33 -10.31
C MET A 55 -15.87 1.91 -9.59
N ALA A 56 -15.87 1.86 -8.26
CA ALA A 56 -16.95 2.42 -7.44
C ALA A 56 -17.07 3.95 -7.61
N CYS A 57 -15.94 4.67 -7.66
CA CYS A 57 -15.94 6.11 -7.94
C CYS A 57 -16.55 6.41 -9.31
N ARG A 58 -16.20 5.62 -10.33
CA ARG A 58 -16.72 5.82 -11.69
C ARG A 58 -18.23 5.63 -11.74
N MET A 59 -18.73 4.53 -11.18
CA MET A 59 -20.19 4.30 -11.07
C MET A 59 -20.88 5.45 -10.32
N PHE A 60 -20.27 5.91 -9.23
CA PHE A 60 -20.83 7.02 -8.46
C PHE A 60 -20.86 8.33 -9.27
N VAL A 61 -19.79 8.65 -10.00
CA VAL A 61 -19.70 9.85 -10.85
C VAL A 61 -20.70 9.78 -11.98
N ASP A 62 -20.86 8.62 -12.63
CA ASP A 62 -21.83 8.42 -13.70
C ASP A 62 -23.28 8.71 -13.22
N ASP A 63 -23.59 8.38 -11.96
CA ASP A 63 -24.90 8.61 -11.35
C ASP A 63 -25.09 10.04 -10.78
N ASN A 64 -24.02 10.74 -10.38
CA ASN A 64 -24.11 11.97 -9.57
C ASN A 64 -23.40 13.21 -10.18
N ASP A 65 -22.68 13.05 -11.30
CA ASP A 65 -21.84 14.09 -11.94
C ASP A 65 -20.80 14.73 -10.98
N ARG A 66 -20.44 14.00 -9.92
CA ARG A 66 -19.44 14.40 -8.94
C ARG A 66 -18.74 13.20 -8.32
N PHE A 67 -17.55 13.45 -7.81
CA PHE A 67 -16.85 12.49 -6.98
C PHE A 67 -17.53 12.37 -5.59
N PRO A 68 -17.46 11.20 -4.94
CA PRO A 68 -17.96 11.04 -3.57
C PRO A 68 -17.18 11.94 -2.61
N ASN A 69 -17.77 12.27 -1.47
CA ASN A 69 -17.12 13.06 -0.43
C ASN A 69 -16.07 12.27 0.36
N GLY A 70 -16.07 10.96 0.21
CA GLY A 70 -15.15 10.03 0.86
C GLY A 70 -15.53 8.59 0.55
N LEU A 71 -14.67 7.66 0.98
CA LEU A 71 -14.89 6.22 0.78
C LEU A 71 -16.13 5.69 1.51
N SER A 72 -16.60 6.36 2.57
CA SER A 72 -17.83 5.97 3.27
C SER A 72 -19.06 6.13 2.40
N GLU A 73 -19.14 7.19 1.60
CA GLU A 73 -20.27 7.45 0.71
C GLU A 73 -20.36 6.39 -0.40
N LEU A 74 -19.22 5.83 -0.82
CA LEU A 74 -19.19 4.69 -1.74
C LEU A 74 -19.83 3.44 -1.12
N LEU A 75 -19.56 3.15 0.15
CA LEU A 75 -20.14 1.98 0.84
C LEU A 75 -21.64 2.09 1.08
N GLU A 76 -22.14 3.32 1.25
CA GLU A 76 -23.56 3.62 1.45
C GLU A 76 -24.33 3.67 0.13
N SER A 77 -23.63 3.81 -1.00
CA SER A 77 -24.20 3.88 -2.34
C SER A 77 -24.33 2.51 -3.02
N ASN A 78 -25.04 2.48 -4.14
CA ASN A 78 -25.11 1.31 -5.02
C ASN A 78 -23.85 1.12 -5.90
N SER A 79 -22.73 1.79 -5.59
CA SER A 79 -21.48 1.75 -6.37
C SER A 79 -20.74 0.41 -6.37
N GLY A 80 -21.30 -0.63 -5.73
CA GLY A 80 -20.74 -1.98 -5.71
C GLY A 80 -19.60 -2.20 -4.71
N LEU A 81 -19.09 -1.14 -4.05
CA LEU A 81 -18.12 -1.27 -2.97
C LEU A 81 -18.81 -1.75 -1.69
N LYS A 82 -18.60 -3.00 -1.29
CA LYS A 82 -19.31 -3.62 -0.15
C LYS A 82 -18.48 -3.79 1.12
N SER A 83 -17.19 -3.48 1.09
CA SER A 83 -16.30 -3.68 2.24
C SER A 83 -15.25 -2.58 2.38
N VAL A 84 -14.82 -2.39 3.62
CA VAL A 84 -13.70 -1.51 3.94
C VAL A 84 -12.42 -2.13 3.40
N LEU A 85 -11.79 -1.44 2.45
CA LEU A 85 -10.53 -1.89 1.86
C LEU A 85 -9.37 -1.50 2.76
N ILE A 86 -8.66 -2.50 3.26
CA ILE A 86 -7.48 -2.38 4.11
C ILE A 86 -6.35 -3.10 3.38
N ALA A 87 -5.22 -2.42 3.21
CA ALA A 87 -4.03 -3.01 2.63
C ALA A 87 -3.47 -4.05 3.60
N SER A 88 -3.06 -5.20 3.09
CA SER A 88 -2.64 -6.33 3.93
C SER A 88 -1.41 -6.06 4.83
N TYR A 89 -0.59 -5.04 4.52
CA TYR A 89 0.54 -4.62 5.37
C TYR A 89 0.11 -3.77 6.57
N ASP A 90 -1.11 -3.22 6.53
CA ASP A 90 -1.62 -2.33 7.54
C ASP A 90 -2.17 -3.13 8.73
N LYS A 91 -1.30 -3.30 9.74
CA LYS A 91 -1.64 -3.97 11.00
C LYS A 91 -2.41 -3.09 11.98
N LYS A 92 -2.62 -1.80 11.66
CA LYS A 92 -3.20 -0.80 12.57
C LYS A 92 -4.64 -0.45 12.21
N SER A 93 -4.97 -0.41 10.93
CA SER A 93 -6.36 -0.28 10.51
C SER A 93 -7.12 -1.56 10.80
N SER A 94 -8.22 -1.45 11.52
CA SER A 94 -9.20 -2.52 11.67
C SER A 94 -10.39 -2.26 10.75
N ALA A 95 -10.95 -3.31 10.17
CA ALA A 95 -12.20 -3.21 9.43
C ALA A 95 -13.23 -2.59 10.37
N ALA A 96 -13.85 -1.48 9.97
CA ALA A 96 -14.99 -0.97 10.71
C ALA A 96 -16.09 -2.04 10.63
N ALA A 97 -16.39 -2.70 11.75
CA ALA A 97 -17.59 -3.50 11.86
C ALA A 97 -18.77 -2.51 11.80
N GLY A 98 -19.45 -2.47 10.65
CA GLY A 98 -20.50 -1.51 10.37
C GLY A 98 -20.11 -0.47 9.32
N SER A 99 -21.13 0.01 8.62
CA SER A 99 -21.13 0.82 7.39
C SER A 99 -20.34 2.15 7.42
N THR A 100 -19.67 2.53 8.50
CA THR A 100 -18.98 3.82 8.61
C THR A 100 -17.46 3.70 8.52
N VAL A 101 -16.91 4.00 7.34
CA VAL A 101 -15.45 4.18 7.17
C VAL A 101 -15.01 5.48 7.83
N LYS A 102 -14.12 5.37 8.82
CA LYS A 102 -13.40 6.51 9.40
C LYS A 102 -12.02 6.62 8.76
N SER A 103 -11.46 7.83 8.75
CA SER A 103 -10.11 8.08 8.23
C SER A 103 -9.02 7.25 8.92
N GLY A 104 -9.26 6.68 10.11
CA GLY A 104 -8.32 5.78 10.80
C GLY A 104 -8.46 4.30 10.42
N ASN A 105 -9.51 3.93 9.70
CA ASN A 105 -9.92 2.53 9.49
C ASN A 105 -9.71 2.06 8.05
N THR A 106 -8.84 2.73 7.30
CA THR A 106 -8.54 2.39 5.90
C THR A 106 -7.09 2.73 5.61
N SER A 107 -6.45 1.96 4.74
CA SER A 107 -5.06 2.20 4.33
C SER A 107 -4.94 3.25 3.22
N TYR A 108 -6.06 3.77 2.73
CA TYR A 108 -6.10 4.65 1.57
C TYR A 108 -6.52 6.07 1.94
N ALA A 109 -5.89 7.05 1.29
CA ALA A 109 -6.20 8.46 1.39
C ALA A 109 -7.00 8.89 0.15
N TYR A 110 -8.26 9.28 0.36
CA TYR A 110 -9.15 9.71 -0.72
C TYR A 110 -9.03 11.22 -0.96
N LEU A 111 -8.66 11.61 -2.17
CA LEU A 111 -8.22 12.97 -2.51
C LEU A 111 -9.29 13.75 -3.28
N ALA A 112 -10.19 13.09 -4.00
CA ALA A 112 -11.12 13.76 -4.94
C ALA A 112 -12.38 14.38 -4.30
N ARG A 113 -12.41 14.58 -2.98
CA ARG A 113 -13.59 15.14 -2.29
C ARG A 113 -13.95 16.53 -2.82
N GLY A 114 -15.20 16.70 -3.21
CA GLY A 114 -15.78 17.99 -3.62
C GLY A 114 -15.31 18.43 -5.00
N ILE A 115 -14.91 17.48 -5.84
CA ILE A 115 -14.59 17.68 -7.25
C ILE A 115 -15.79 17.19 -8.08
N SER A 116 -16.15 17.94 -9.12
CA SER A 116 -17.34 17.70 -9.95
C SER A 116 -17.08 18.01 -11.42
N GLY A 117 -17.88 17.41 -12.30
CA GLY A 117 -17.77 17.58 -13.74
C GLY A 117 -16.56 16.89 -14.36
N ARG A 118 -16.17 17.34 -15.57
CA ARG A 118 -15.06 16.75 -16.33
C ARG A 118 -13.71 17.10 -15.71
N VAL A 119 -13.05 16.09 -15.15
CA VAL A 119 -11.70 16.20 -14.57
C VAL A 119 -10.63 15.72 -15.55
N ASN A 120 -9.39 16.17 -15.34
CA ASN A 120 -8.24 15.63 -16.04
C ASN A 120 -8.05 14.14 -15.69
N ALA A 121 -7.80 13.29 -16.69
CA ALA A 121 -7.55 11.86 -16.54
C ALA A 121 -6.38 11.56 -15.58
N ASP A 122 -5.36 12.42 -15.55
CA ASP A 122 -4.18 12.30 -14.70
C ASP A 122 -4.35 12.93 -13.30
N LEU A 123 -5.59 13.29 -12.91
CA LEU A 123 -5.87 13.76 -11.56
C LEU A 123 -5.79 12.58 -10.57
N PRO A 124 -4.96 12.63 -9.51
CA PRO A 124 -4.91 11.56 -8.52
C PRO A 124 -6.17 11.59 -7.64
N VAL A 125 -6.91 10.48 -7.63
CA VAL A 125 -8.16 10.32 -6.88
C VAL A 125 -7.92 9.69 -5.51
N CYS A 126 -7.03 8.72 -5.42
CA CYS A 126 -6.74 8.01 -4.19
C CYS A 126 -5.30 7.50 -4.16
N ILE A 127 -4.67 7.54 -2.99
CA ILE A 127 -3.31 7.00 -2.78
C ILE A 127 -3.29 6.07 -1.58
N GLU A 128 -2.31 5.18 -1.52
CA GLU A 128 -1.93 4.55 -0.26
C GLU A 128 -1.47 5.62 0.74
N LYS A 129 -1.79 5.46 2.03
CA LYS A 129 -1.28 6.39 3.05
C LYS A 129 0.21 6.17 3.25
N PRO A 130 1.05 7.19 3.02
CA PRO A 130 2.50 6.98 2.99
C PRO A 130 3.05 6.41 4.30
N TRP A 131 2.62 6.93 5.45
CA TRP A 131 3.07 6.48 6.79
C TRP A 131 2.62 5.06 7.21
N LEU A 132 1.83 4.38 6.39
CA LEU A 132 1.45 2.98 6.63
C LEU A 132 2.31 2.02 5.82
N LEU A 133 3.07 2.52 4.84
CA LEU A 133 3.96 1.71 4.02
C LEU A 133 5.19 1.25 4.81
N PRO A 134 5.79 0.10 4.44
CA PRO A 134 7.04 -0.35 5.02
C PRO A 134 8.15 0.70 4.94
N PRO A 135 9.04 0.84 5.94
CA PRO A 135 10.11 1.83 5.96
C PRO A 135 10.96 1.87 4.68
N GLU A 136 11.25 0.70 4.13
CA GLU A 136 12.05 0.47 2.93
C GLU A 136 11.31 0.68 1.59
N GLU A 137 10.01 1.00 1.63
CA GLU A 137 9.21 1.21 0.44
C GLU A 137 9.61 2.55 -0.23
N ASN A 138 9.82 2.47 -1.55
CA ASN A 138 10.20 3.61 -2.41
C ASN A 138 9.21 3.81 -3.56
N THR A 139 8.05 3.17 -3.47
CA THR A 139 6.99 3.27 -4.45
C THR A 139 5.65 3.48 -3.78
N ILE A 140 4.74 4.17 -4.46
CA ILE A 140 3.38 4.35 -4.01
C ILE A 140 2.41 4.03 -5.12
N ARG A 141 1.29 3.38 -4.78
CA ARG A 141 0.19 3.18 -5.72
C ARG A 141 -0.77 4.35 -5.66
N VAL A 142 -1.11 4.83 -6.85
CA VAL A 142 -1.99 5.97 -7.07
C VAL A 142 -3.08 5.56 -8.04
N LEU A 143 -4.32 5.72 -7.63
CA LEU A 143 -5.48 5.67 -8.50
C LEU A 143 -5.69 7.06 -9.12
N PHE A 144 -5.80 7.09 -10.44
CA PHE A 144 -6.07 8.29 -11.22
C PHE A 144 -7.54 8.36 -11.66
N ALA A 145 -8.01 9.55 -12.03
CA ALA A 145 -9.38 9.77 -12.50
C ALA A 145 -9.72 9.01 -13.78
N SER A 146 -8.72 8.63 -14.58
CA SER A 146 -8.87 7.68 -15.69
C SER A 146 -9.36 6.29 -15.26
N GLY A 147 -9.24 5.94 -13.98
CA GLY A 147 -9.44 4.60 -13.42
C GLY A 147 -8.16 3.76 -13.40
N GLU A 148 -7.06 4.26 -13.94
CA GLU A 148 -5.77 3.58 -13.93
C GLU A 148 -5.13 3.63 -12.53
N VAL A 149 -4.52 2.52 -12.11
CA VAL A 149 -3.66 2.47 -10.93
C VAL A 149 -2.21 2.39 -11.38
N LYS A 150 -1.42 3.43 -11.09
CA LYS A 150 0.02 3.45 -11.39
C LYS A 150 0.84 3.26 -10.13
N VAL A 151 2.01 2.65 -10.30
CA VAL A 151 3.06 2.56 -9.27
C VAL A 151 4.08 3.64 -9.57
N LEU A 152 4.21 4.63 -8.68
CA LEU A 152 5.12 5.76 -8.86
C LEU A 152 6.29 5.64 -7.90
N SER A 153 7.50 5.98 -8.37
CA SER A 153 8.68 5.98 -7.52
C SER A 153 8.73 7.27 -6.70
N VAL A 154 8.69 7.12 -5.38
CA VAL A 154 8.80 8.22 -4.42
C VAL A 154 9.81 7.80 -3.36
N PRO A 155 11.02 8.37 -3.35
CA PRO A 155 12.05 8.00 -2.38
C PRO A 155 11.59 8.21 -0.93
N ASN A 156 11.84 7.22 -0.08
CA ASN A 156 11.50 7.22 1.35
C ASN A 156 10.02 7.56 1.60
N VAL A 157 9.10 6.96 0.85
CA VAL A 157 7.68 7.35 0.89
C VAL A 157 7.05 7.12 2.27
N SER A 158 7.50 6.11 3.01
CA SER A 158 7.04 5.81 4.37
C SER A 158 7.17 6.97 5.36
N GLY A 159 8.11 7.89 5.13
CA GLY A 159 8.34 9.07 5.96
C GLY A 159 7.56 10.31 5.54
N LYS A 160 6.81 10.27 4.43
CA LYS A 160 6.15 11.44 3.83
C LYS A 160 4.72 11.64 4.33
N SER A 161 4.21 12.85 4.16
CA SER A 161 2.78 13.15 4.27
C SER A 161 2.05 12.86 2.95
N CYS A 162 0.71 12.80 2.98
CA CYS A 162 -0.07 12.71 1.74
C CYS A 162 0.17 13.95 0.86
N GLU A 163 0.27 15.13 1.47
CA GLU A 163 0.58 16.39 0.80
C GLU A 163 1.92 16.32 0.06
N ASP A 164 3.00 15.86 0.72
CA ASP A 164 4.31 15.71 0.08
C ASP A 164 4.28 14.77 -1.13
N VAL A 165 3.49 13.69 -1.05
CA VAL A 165 3.33 12.76 -2.17
C VAL A 165 2.56 13.42 -3.30
N VAL A 166 1.43 14.06 -2.99
CA VAL A 166 0.63 14.79 -3.98
C VAL A 166 1.48 15.81 -4.71
N ASP A 167 2.28 16.61 -4.00
CA ASP A 167 3.13 17.62 -4.64
C ASP A 167 4.19 17.02 -5.57
N SER A 168 4.60 15.77 -5.34
CA SER A 168 5.55 15.07 -6.22
C SER A 168 4.94 14.46 -7.48
N ILE A 169 3.61 14.29 -7.53
CA ILE A 169 2.93 13.54 -8.61
C ILE A 169 1.86 14.36 -9.35
N LEU A 170 1.37 15.45 -8.73
CA LEU A 170 0.24 16.20 -9.23
C LEU A 170 0.67 17.11 -10.38
N SER A 171 0.05 16.92 -11.54
CA SER A 171 0.17 17.83 -12.66
C SER A 171 -0.66 19.10 -12.45
N ASP A 172 -0.30 20.17 -13.16
CA ASP A 172 -1.11 21.39 -13.20
C ASP A 172 -2.52 21.08 -13.71
N SER A 173 -3.52 21.36 -12.87
CA SER A 173 -4.94 21.19 -13.19
C SER A 173 -5.78 22.20 -12.39
N PRO A 174 -7.00 22.55 -12.86
CA PRO A 174 -7.91 23.42 -12.11
C PRO A 174 -8.22 22.91 -10.70
N ASP A 175 -8.22 21.59 -10.53
CA ASP A 175 -8.53 20.91 -9.27
C ASP A 175 -7.31 20.69 -8.36
N ALA A 176 -6.10 21.06 -8.81
CA ALA A 176 -4.86 20.80 -8.09
C ALA A 176 -4.88 21.35 -6.65
N GLY A 177 -5.37 22.59 -6.49
CA GLY A 177 -5.51 23.21 -5.17
C GLY A 177 -6.46 22.44 -4.25
N LYS A 178 -7.52 21.82 -4.80
CA LYS A 178 -8.48 21.02 -4.04
C LYS A 178 -7.89 19.69 -3.59
N ILE A 179 -7.15 19.02 -4.48
CA ILE A 179 -6.43 17.78 -4.17
C ILE A 179 -5.42 18.01 -3.03
N ARG A 180 -4.59 19.06 -3.13
CA ARG A 180 -3.64 19.43 -2.05
C ARG A 180 -4.35 19.72 -0.73
N GLN A 181 -5.43 20.51 -0.77
CA GLN A 181 -6.23 20.81 0.43
C GLN A 181 -6.77 19.53 1.09
N ASN A 182 -7.26 18.58 0.28
CA ASN A 182 -7.77 17.31 0.78
C ASN A 182 -6.66 16.43 1.38
N ALA A 183 -5.49 16.36 0.74
CA ALA A 183 -4.32 15.66 1.25
C ALA A 183 -3.89 16.22 2.63
N SER A 184 -3.69 17.53 2.71
CA SER A 184 -3.33 18.23 3.95
C SER A 184 -4.35 18.02 5.09
N ARG A 185 -5.65 17.93 4.75
CA ARG A 185 -6.69 17.59 5.73
C ARG A 185 -6.51 16.17 6.28
N ILE A 186 -6.17 15.21 5.45
CA ILE A 186 -5.92 13.82 5.88
C ILE A 186 -4.70 13.77 6.79
N ASP A 187 -3.63 14.48 6.45
CA ASP A 187 -2.42 14.58 7.25
C ASP A 187 -2.68 15.18 8.65
N ARG A 188 -3.47 16.25 8.71
CA ARG A 188 -3.88 16.85 10.00
C ARG A 188 -4.71 15.88 10.85
N ASN A 189 -5.61 15.12 10.23
CA ASN A 189 -6.40 14.12 10.96
C ASN A 189 -5.52 13.00 11.51
N HIS A 190 -4.50 12.58 10.77
CA HIS A 190 -3.51 11.61 11.26
C HIS A 190 -2.75 12.13 12.47
N LYS A 191 -2.24 13.37 12.41
CA LYS A 191 -1.50 14.00 13.52
C LYS A 191 -2.32 14.12 14.80
N LYS A 192 -3.64 14.33 14.71
CA LYS A 192 -4.53 14.43 15.89
C LYS A 192 -4.84 13.09 16.57
N ASN A 193 -4.66 11.98 15.86
CA ASN A 193 -4.99 10.64 16.34
C ASN A 193 -3.75 9.85 16.83
N LYS A 194 -2.57 10.47 16.84
CA LYS A 194 -1.34 9.95 17.45
C LYS A 194 -1.24 10.43 18.89
#